data_AF-A0A943HET8-F1
#
_entry.id   AF-A0A943HET8-F1
#
_cell.length_a   1.000
_cell.length_b   1.000
_cell.length_c   1.000
_cell.angle_alpha   90.00
_cell.angle_beta   90.00
_cell.angle_gamma   90.00
#
_symmetry.space_group_name_H-M   'P 1'
#
loop_
_entity.id
_entity.type
_entity.pdbx_description
1 polymer ?
#
loop_
_entity_poly.entity_id
_entity_poly.type
_entity_poly.pdbx_seq_one_letter_code
_entity_poly.pdbx_strand_id
1 'polypeptide(L)'
;MDMIIVVSMTIVISLISFFSGLYVNRLSNNGIIFGVRVPREYEKDSDILKLENQYKKFYLIFNIPIILIINIIVILYPKISLFTLLTLLLVVVTNIPIFVYWKKMSRLKEEKGWRKLGKNVVVVDTSIRKPKKKEDFVGVRSKTYLLLLIIPIITFILTLLSYKNVPELFPIHYNAQGVADSFVEKSGFRGFFYLALFPVLIQVGMILFLLAMNKFAVNGKSEINGGTLEEIKKQRRIFKRFNSIFLFIITLEITILFALIQFCTLYGWSINKVNIISLTVIFITVIVFLVISYKIGQGGKNIKIKKIDEEIYRDDDKHWLLGNFYYNKNDPSIFVEKRIGIGWDVNLGNPIGMIIMILPIILVLVAIICLSIRGI
;
A
#
# COMPACT_ATOMS: atom_id res chain seq x y z
N MET A 1 3.46 -13.56 -21.74
CA MET A 1 4.19 -12.58 -20.92
C MET A 1 3.29 -11.45 -20.44
N ASP A 2 2.71 -10.57 -21.28
CA ASP A 2 1.69 -9.62 -20.81
C ASP A 2 0.55 -10.39 -20.16
N MET A 3 0.08 -11.47 -20.78
CA MET A 3 -0.89 -12.37 -20.16
C MET A 3 -0.44 -12.92 -18.81
N ILE A 4 0.80 -13.39 -18.65
CA ILE A 4 1.26 -13.95 -17.37
C ILE A 4 1.36 -12.85 -16.32
N ILE A 5 1.92 -11.68 -16.68
CA ILE A 5 2.08 -10.54 -15.78
C ILE A 5 0.72 -9.98 -15.41
N VAL A 6 -0.15 -9.69 -16.38
CA VAL A 6 -1.51 -9.19 -16.20
C VAL A 6 -2.35 -10.15 -15.36
N VAL A 7 -2.36 -11.45 -15.68
CA VAL A 7 -3.10 -12.45 -14.89
C VAL A 7 -2.53 -12.55 -13.48
N SER A 8 -1.20 -12.64 -13.32
CA SER A 8 -0.57 -12.73 -12.00
C SER A 8 -0.84 -11.49 -11.15
N MET A 9 -0.76 -10.29 -11.74
CA MET A 9 -1.07 -9.03 -11.07
C MET A 9 -2.54 -8.94 -10.70
N THR A 10 -3.45 -9.38 -11.57
CA THR A 10 -4.89 -9.44 -11.27
C THR A 10 -5.17 -10.34 -10.08
N ILE A 11 -4.54 -11.52 -10.04
CA ILE A 11 -4.66 -12.46 -8.93
C ILE A 11 -4.11 -11.83 -7.64
N VAL A 12 -2.92 -11.23 -7.68
CA VAL A 12 -2.32 -10.55 -6.53
C VAL A 12 -3.22 -9.43 -5.99
N ILE A 13 -3.73 -8.57 -6.87
CA ILE A 13 -4.62 -7.47 -6.49
C ILE A 13 -5.95 -8.02 -5.94
N SER A 14 -6.49 -9.07 -6.54
CA SER A 14 -7.70 -9.76 -6.05
C SER A 14 -7.51 -10.32 -4.65
N LEU A 15 -6.36 -10.96 -4.38
CA LEU A 15 -6.03 -11.48 -3.05
C LEU A 15 -5.93 -10.35 -2.02
N ILE A 16 -5.24 -9.26 -2.34
CA ILE A 16 -5.09 -8.11 -1.45
C ILE A 16 -6.46 -7.46 -1.16
N SER A 17 -7.25 -7.18 -2.20
CA SER A 17 -8.57 -6.55 -2.08
C SER A 17 -9.55 -7.43 -1.29
N PHE A 18 -9.60 -8.72 -1.60
CA PHE A 18 -10.44 -9.69 -0.87
C PHE A 18 -10.04 -9.80 0.60
N PHE A 19 -8.75 -9.99 0.87
CA PHE A 19 -8.23 -10.13 2.23
C PHE A 19 -8.50 -8.86 3.05
N SER A 20 -8.24 -7.69 2.46
CA SER A 20 -8.41 -6.41 3.15
C SER A 20 -9.86 -6.13 3.53
N GLY A 21 -10.81 -6.43 2.64
CA GLY A 21 -12.23 -6.28 2.95
C GLY A 21 -12.74 -7.36 3.91
N LEU A 22 -12.38 -8.63 3.74
CA LEU A 22 -12.84 -9.70 4.63
C LEU A 22 -12.45 -9.45 6.10
N TYR A 23 -11.24 -8.92 6.32
CA TYR A 23 -10.71 -8.63 7.66
C TYR A 23 -10.75 -7.14 8.03
N VAL A 24 -11.64 -6.36 7.42
CA VAL A 24 -11.73 -4.91 7.55
C VAL A 24 -11.61 -4.40 8.99
N ASN A 25 -12.38 -4.91 9.95
CA ASN A 25 -12.37 -4.42 11.35
C ASN A 25 -11.07 -4.72 12.08
N ARG A 26 -10.44 -5.86 11.75
CA ARG A 26 -9.16 -6.27 12.31
C ARG A 26 -7.98 -5.47 11.73
N LEU A 27 -8.12 -5.06 10.48
CA LEU A 27 -7.13 -4.24 9.78
C LEU A 27 -7.32 -2.74 10.05
N SER A 28 -8.47 -2.31 10.56
CA SER A 28 -8.78 -0.91 10.87
C SER A 28 -8.14 -0.44 12.17
N ASN A 29 -8.13 0.88 12.39
CA ASN A 29 -7.50 1.51 13.55
C ASN A 29 -8.24 1.18 14.87
N ASN A 30 -7.63 1.52 16.01
CA ASN A 30 -8.16 1.30 17.35
C ASN A 30 -9.59 1.86 17.52
N GLY A 31 -10.50 1.06 18.09
CA GLY A 31 -11.90 1.46 18.28
C GLY A 31 -12.70 1.70 16.99
N ILE A 32 -12.19 1.31 15.81
CA ILE A 32 -12.92 1.40 14.54
C ILE A 32 -13.57 0.06 14.19
N ILE A 33 -14.87 0.13 13.87
CA ILE A 33 -15.70 -0.96 13.38
C ILE A 33 -16.45 -0.46 12.14
N PHE A 34 -16.21 -1.05 10.97
CA PHE A 34 -16.75 -0.62 9.67
C PHE A 34 -16.61 0.89 9.39
N GLY A 35 -15.58 1.53 9.93
CA GLY A 35 -15.41 2.99 9.79
C GLY A 35 -16.20 3.84 10.77
N VAL A 36 -16.73 3.28 11.86
CA VAL A 36 -17.40 3.99 12.95
C VAL A 36 -16.58 3.87 14.22
N ARG A 37 -16.42 4.98 14.97
CA ARG A 37 -15.68 4.99 16.24
C ARG A 37 -16.57 4.53 17.40
N VAL A 38 -16.22 3.38 17.97
CA VAL A 38 -16.94 2.75 19.09
C VAL A 38 -16.05 2.76 20.35
N PRO A 39 -16.54 3.26 21.50
CA PRO A 39 -15.84 3.14 22.78
C PRO A 39 -15.51 1.69 23.14
N ARG A 40 -14.39 1.46 23.83
CA ARG A 40 -13.92 0.10 24.18
C ARG A 40 -14.92 -0.68 25.04
N GLU A 41 -15.70 0.01 25.86
CA GLU A 41 -16.75 -0.59 26.70
C GLU A 41 -17.85 -1.29 25.89
N TYR A 42 -18.10 -0.86 24.65
CA TYR A 42 -19.13 -1.42 23.77
C TYR A 42 -18.56 -2.35 22.69
N GLU A 43 -17.23 -2.50 22.57
CA GLU A 43 -16.58 -3.27 21.50
C GLU A 43 -17.07 -4.74 21.43
N LYS A 44 -17.49 -5.31 22.57
CA LYS A 44 -17.99 -6.68 22.69
C LYS A 44 -19.51 -6.78 22.76
N ASP A 45 -20.24 -5.71 22.45
CA ASP A 45 -21.69 -5.74 22.44
C ASP A 45 -22.22 -6.80 21.45
N SER A 46 -23.27 -7.52 21.87
CA SER A 46 -23.82 -8.64 21.10
C SER A 46 -24.32 -8.23 19.71
N ASP A 47 -24.80 -7.00 19.53
CA ASP A 47 -25.32 -6.52 18.26
C ASP A 47 -24.18 -6.21 17.27
N ILE A 48 -23.02 -5.76 17.78
CA ILE A 48 -21.80 -5.60 16.98
C ILE A 48 -21.31 -6.97 16.49
N LEU A 49 -21.24 -7.97 17.38
CA LEU A 49 -20.80 -9.33 17.02
C LEU A 49 -21.74 -9.96 15.97
N LYS A 50 -23.05 -9.72 16.07
CA LYS A 50 -24.02 -10.13 15.04
C LYS A 50 -23.73 -9.43 13.70
N LEU A 51 -23.51 -8.11 13.70
CA LEU A 51 -23.17 -7.36 12.48
C LEU A 51 -21.88 -7.87 11.83
N GLU A 52 -20.84 -8.19 12.60
CA GLU A 52 -19.60 -8.74 12.05
C GLU A 52 -19.78 -10.10 11.37
N ASN A 53 -20.60 -10.97 11.97
CA ASN A 53 -20.90 -12.28 11.40
C ASN A 53 -21.75 -12.17 10.14
N GLN A 54 -22.74 -11.28 10.12
CA GLN A 54 -23.53 -10.99 8.93
C GLN A 54 -22.65 -10.40 7.83
N TYR A 55 -21.75 -9.48 8.18
CA TYR A 55 -20.81 -8.87 7.24
C TYR A 55 -19.95 -9.91 6.54
N LYS A 56 -19.32 -10.82 7.29
CA LYS A 56 -18.46 -11.85 6.71
C LYS A 56 -19.23 -12.71 5.71
N LYS A 57 -20.45 -13.15 6.06
CA LYS A 57 -21.29 -13.93 5.14
C LYS A 57 -21.65 -13.14 3.88
N PHE A 58 -22.11 -11.91 4.04
CA PHE A 58 -22.47 -11.03 2.93
C PHE A 58 -21.26 -10.72 2.03
N TYR A 59 -20.10 -10.41 2.63
CA TYR A 59 -18.86 -10.12 1.92
C TYR A 59 -18.39 -11.30 1.05
N LEU A 60 -18.46 -12.53 1.59
CA LEU A 60 -18.08 -13.73 0.85
C LEU A 60 -19.02 -14.00 -0.32
N ILE A 61 -20.33 -13.97 -0.08
CA ILE A 61 -21.35 -14.23 -1.12
C ILE A 61 -21.28 -13.17 -2.23
N PHE A 62 -21.04 -11.91 -1.87
CA PHE A 62 -20.98 -10.80 -2.82
C PHE A 62 -19.67 -10.78 -3.62
N ASN A 63 -18.51 -10.92 -2.96
CA ASN A 63 -17.22 -10.70 -3.63
C ASN A 63 -16.64 -11.92 -4.34
N ILE A 64 -16.85 -13.14 -3.84
CA ILE A 64 -16.26 -14.34 -4.45
C ILE A 64 -16.68 -14.49 -5.92
N PRO A 65 -17.97 -14.43 -6.28
CA PRO A 65 -18.38 -14.57 -7.68
C PRO A 65 -17.79 -13.47 -8.57
N ILE A 66 -17.76 -12.23 -8.09
CA ILE A 66 -17.26 -11.09 -8.87
C ILE A 66 -15.76 -11.20 -9.11
N ILE A 67 -14.99 -11.57 -8.08
CA ILE A 67 -13.55 -11.80 -8.20
C ILE A 67 -13.28 -12.93 -9.20
N LEU A 68 -14.03 -14.04 -9.13
CA LEU A 68 -13.88 -15.15 -10.07
C LEU A 68 -14.19 -14.71 -11.50
N ILE A 69 -15.29 -14.01 -11.73
CA ILE A 69 -15.68 -13.48 -13.05
C ILE A 69 -14.60 -12.55 -13.59
N ILE A 70 -14.10 -11.60 -12.79
CA ILE A 70 -13.05 -10.66 -13.20
C ILE A 70 -11.78 -11.42 -13.60
N ASN A 71 -11.33 -12.36 -12.78
CA ASN A 71 -10.13 -13.14 -13.09
C ASN A 71 -10.32 -14.00 -14.35
N ILE A 72 -11.49 -14.63 -14.54
CA ILE A 72 -11.81 -15.39 -15.76
C ILE A 72 -11.76 -14.47 -16.99
N ILE A 73 -12.38 -13.30 -16.94
CA ILE A 73 -12.38 -12.35 -18.05
C ILE A 73 -10.94 -11.94 -18.40
N VAL A 74 -10.10 -11.62 -17.41
CA VAL A 74 -8.69 -11.26 -17.66
C VAL A 74 -7.88 -12.42 -18.23
N ILE A 75 -8.12 -13.65 -17.78
CA ILE A 75 -7.47 -14.85 -18.33
C ILE A 75 -7.86 -15.05 -19.80
N LEU A 76 -9.13 -14.88 -20.14
CA LEU A 76 -9.64 -15.04 -21.51
C LEU A 76 -9.22 -13.89 -22.44
N TYR A 77 -9.13 -12.66 -21.91
CA TYR A 77 -8.83 -11.45 -22.65
C TYR A 77 -7.74 -10.62 -21.96
N PRO A 78 -6.47 -11.05 -22.01
CA PRO A 78 -5.36 -10.42 -21.27
C PRO A 78 -4.87 -9.12 -21.92
N LYS A 79 -5.77 -8.15 -22.15
CA LYS A 79 -5.44 -6.81 -22.65
C LYS A 79 -5.13 -5.89 -21.47
N ILE A 80 -4.09 -5.06 -21.59
CA ILE A 80 -3.69 -4.10 -20.54
C ILE A 80 -4.83 -3.13 -20.22
N SER A 81 -5.50 -2.58 -21.24
CA SER A 81 -6.65 -1.69 -21.08
C SER A 81 -7.80 -2.34 -20.30
N LEU A 82 -8.14 -3.59 -20.61
CA LEU A 82 -9.15 -4.36 -19.89
C LEU A 82 -8.72 -4.68 -18.45
N PHE A 83 -7.47 -5.09 -18.26
CA PHE A 83 -6.89 -5.31 -16.94
C PHE A 83 -6.97 -4.06 -16.05
N THR A 84 -6.58 -2.90 -16.58
CA THR A 84 -6.64 -1.62 -15.86
C THR A 84 -8.07 -1.30 -15.45
N LEU A 85 -9.03 -1.39 -16.38
CA LEU A 85 -10.44 -1.14 -16.10
C LEU A 85 -11.00 -2.08 -15.03
N LEU A 86 -10.79 -3.39 -15.18
CA LEU A 86 -11.30 -4.39 -14.27
C LEU A 86 -10.65 -4.32 -12.88
N THR A 87 -9.37 -3.93 -12.81
CA THR A 87 -8.68 -3.68 -11.54
C THR A 87 -9.29 -2.50 -10.79
N LEU A 88 -9.59 -1.39 -11.49
CA LEU A 88 -10.27 -0.24 -10.88
C LEU A 88 -11.67 -0.64 -10.39
N LEU A 89 -12.43 -1.38 -11.21
CA LEU A 89 -13.75 -1.89 -10.84
C LEU A 89 -13.68 -2.80 -9.61
N LEU A 90 -12.71 -3.71 -9.56
CA LEU A 90 -12.50 -4.64 -8.45
C LEU A 90 -12.28 -3.91 -7.12
N VAL A 91 -11.47 -2.84 -7.12
CA VAL A 91 -11.27 -2.01 -5.92
C VAL A 91 -12.56 -1.36 -5.46
N VAL A 92 -13.37 -0.82 -6.38
CA VAL A 92 -14.67 -0.21 -6.03
C VAL A 92 -15.63 -1.25 -5.46
N VAL A 93 -15.83 -2.36 -6.19
CA VAL A 93 -16.78 -3.41 -5.82
C VAL A 93 -16.47 -4.02 -4.47
N THR A 94 -15.19 -4.31 -4.19
CA THR A 94 -14.77 -4.93 -2.91
C THR A 94 -15.02 -4.05 -1.70
N ASN A 95 -15.21 -2.74 -1.88
CA ASN A 95 -15.54 -1.81 -0.80
C ASN A 95 -17.06 -1.61 -0.61
N ILE A 96 -17.92 -2.04 -1.54
CA ILE A 96 -19.38 -1.88 -1.43
C ILE A 96 -19.94 -2.47 -0.12
N PRO A 97 -19.62 -3.72 0.26
CA PRO A 97 -20.09 -4.27 1.53
C PRO A 97 -19.65 -3.47 2.76
N ILE A 98 -18.46 -2.88 2.72
CA ILE A 98 -17.94 -2.06 3.82
C ILE A 98 -18.82 -0.83 3.99
N PHE A 99 -19.20 -0.14 2.91
CA PHE A 99 -20.10 1.02 2.97
C PHE A 99 -21.51 0.66 3.47
N VAL A 100 -22.05 -0.49 3.05
CA VAL A 100 -23.35 -0.99 3.54
C VAL A 100 -23.30 -1.19 5.06
N TYR A 101 -22.22 -1.82 5.56
CA TYR A 101 -22.08 -2.10 6.99
C TYR A 101 -21.63 -0.91 7.81
N TRP A 102 -20.93 0.05 7.22
CA TRP A 102 -20.70 1.37 7.81
C TRP A 102 -22.04 2.04 8.16
N LYS A 103 -22.97 2.11 7.19
CA LYS A 103 -24.29 2.72 7.43
C LYS A 103 -25.09 2.00 8.52
N LYS A 104 -25.07 0.65 8.52
CA LYS A 104 -25.70 -0.16 9.59
C LYS A 104 -25.08 0.11 10.96
N MET A 105 -23.75 0.18 11.01
CA MET A 105 -23.01 0.42 12.25
C MET A 105 -23.23 1.85 12.78
N SER A 106 -23.26 2.85 11.91
CA SER A 106 -23.57 4.24 12.27
C SER A 106 -24.97 4.35 12.88
N ARG A 107 -25.97 3.73 12.23
CA ARG A 107 -27.35 3.71 12.74
C ARG A 107 -27.43 3.00 14.10
N LEU A 108 -26.75 1.85 14.26
CA LEU A 108 -26.73 1.13 15.54
C LEU A 108 -26.11 1.97 16.66
N LYS A 109 -24.99 2.67 16.37
CA LYS A 109 -24.34 3.58 17.33
C LYS A 109 -25.29 4.69 17.79
N GLU A 110 -26.06 5.26 16.86
CA GLU A 110 -27.07 6.29 17.15
C GLU A 110 -28.24 5.73 17.97
N GLU A 111 -28.82 4.59 17.56
CA GLU A 111 -29.93 3.93 18.25
C GLU A 111 -29.59 3.56 19.70
N LYS A 112 -28.36 3.08 19.94
CA LYS A 112 -27.88 2.69 21.27
C LYS A 112 -27.36 3.87 22.09
N GLY A 113 -27.18 5.04 21.47
CA GLY A 113 -26.60 6.21 22.12
C GLY A 113 -25.16 5.99 22.61
N TRP A 114 -24.38 5.13 21.95
CA TRP A 114 -23.01 4.83 22.34
C TRP A 114 -22.11 6.05 22.19
N ARG A 115 -21.99 6.78 23.29
CA ARG A 115 -21.09 7.90 23.52
C ARG A 115 -20.30 7.58 24.76
N LYS A 116 -19.03 7.99 24.82
CA LYS A 116 -18.24 7.78 26.05
C LYS A 116 -18.92 8.49 27.22
N LEU A 117 -19.27 7.72 28.26
CA LEU A 117 -19.71 8.25 29.54
C LEU A 117 -18.49 8.79 30.32
N GLY A 118 -17.94 9.95 29.94
CA GLY A 118 -16.79 10.54 30.66
C GLY A 118 -16.09 11.72 29.97
N LYS A 119 -15.35 12.52 30.77
CA LYS A 119 -14.71 13.78 30.35
C LYS A 119 -13.89 13.62 29.06
N ASN A 120 -14.11 14.53 28.11
CA ASN A 120 -13.27 14.71 26.92
C ASN A 120 -11.87 15.17 27.34
N VAL A 121 -10.98 14.24 27.66
CA VAL A 121 -9.58 14.56 27.97
C VAL A 121 -8.84 14.77 26.65
N VAL A 122 -8.46 16.01 26.37
CA VAL A 122 -7.54 16.34 25.27
C VAL A 122 -6.12 16.10 25.77
N VAL A 123 -5.56 14.93 25.45
CA VAL A 123 -4.15 14.64 25.75
C VAL A 123 -3.29 15.19 24.61
N VAL A 124 -2.49 16.23 24.90
CA VAL A 124 -1.45 16.74 24.00
C VAL A 124 -0.10 16.26 24.51
N ASP A 125 0.36 15.10 24.03
CA ASP A 125 1.70 14.63 24.33
C ASP A 125 2.66 14.92 23.17
N THR A 126 3.60 15.83 23.41
CA THR A 126 4.62 16.23 22.41
C THR A 126 5.74 15.21 22.25
N SER A 127 5.90 14.26 23.19
CA SER A 127 6.93 13.20 23.12
C SER A 127 6.68 12.18 22.02
N ILE A 128 5.42 12.03 21.56
CA ILE A 128 5.04 11.13 20.46
C ILE A 128 5.51 11.67 19.10
N ARG A 129 5.63 13.01 18.97
CA ARG A 129 5.95 13.67 17.70
C ARG A 129 7.45 13.82 17.45
N LYS A 130 8.27 13.92 18.50
CA LYS A 130 9.72 14.06 18.40
C LYS A 130 10.42 13.12 19.39
N PRO A 131 11.09 12.04 18.91
CA PRO A 131 11.95 11.24 19.76
C PRO A 131 13.02 12.16 20.37
N LYS A 132 13.05 12.29 21.70
CA LYS A 132 13.98 13.20 22.39
C LYS A 132 15.40 12.62 22.43
N LYS A 133 15.55 11.29 22.31
CA LYS A 133 16.84 10.60 22.31
C LYS A 133 17.03 9.74 21.05
N LYS A 134 18.30 9.48 20.70
CA LYS A 134 18.71 8.62 19.56
C LYS A 134 18.20 7.17 19.71
N GLU A 135 17.97 6.75 20.95
CA GLU A 135 17.41 5.45 21.38
C GLU A 135 15.90 5.33 21.16
N ASP A 136 15.21 6.46 20.97
CA ASP A 136 13.77 6.50 20.69
C ASP A 136 13.47 6.33 19.19
N PHE A 137 14.50 6.29 18.32
CA PHE A 137 14.30 6.07 16.89
C PHE A 137 13.83 4.64 16.62
N VAL A 138 12.73 4.53 15.90
CA VAL A 138 11.95 3.29 15.78
C VAL A 138 12.15 2.58 14.44
N GLY A 139 12.63 3.30 13.42
CA GLY A 139 12.75 2.78 12.06
C GLY A 139 14.14 2.31 11.67
N VAL A 140 14.29 1.95 10.40
CA VAL A 140 15.57 1.79 9.70
C VAL A 140 16.14 3.18 9.38
N ARG A 141 17.41 3.39 9.72
CA ARG A 141 18.07 4.71 9.58
C ARG A 141 18.27 5.05 8.10
N SER A 142 18.22 6.33 7.77
CA SER A 142 18.44 6.78 6.38
C SER A 142 19.81 6.38 5.83
N LYS A 143 20.85 6.35 6.67
CA LYS A 143 22.19 5.88 6.27
C LYS A 143 22.19 4.42 5.82
N THR A 144 21.31 3.58 6.38
CA THR A 144 21.18 2.17 5.99
C THR A 144 20.59 2.03 4.59
N TYR A 145 19.65 2.89 4.20
CA TYR A 145 19.16 2.94 2.81
C TYR A 145 20.26 3.32 1.82
N LEU A 146 21.17 4.22 2.21
CA LEU A 146 22.29 4.61 1.34
C LEU A 146 23.26 3.45 1.08
N LEU A 147 23.33 2.45 1.96
CA LEU A 147 24.11 1.23 1.68
C LEU A 147 23.55 0.45 0.49
N LEU A 148 22.25 0.55 0.21
CA LEU A 148 21.63 -0.09 -0.96
C LEU A 148 22.13 0.50 -2.28
N LEU A 149 22.76 1.68 -2.27
CA LEU A 149 23.40 2.27 -3.46
C LEU A 149 24.56 1.41 -3.99
N ILE A 150 25.07 0.46 -3.20
CA ILE A 150 26.06 -0.50 -3.68
C ILE A 150 25.52 -1.33 -4.85
N ILE A 151 24.22 -1.63 -4.89
CA ILE A 151 23.59 -2.44 -5.95
C ILE A 151 23.60 -1.69 -7.30
N PRO A 152 23.13 -0.44 -7.41
CA PRO A 152 23.27 0.32 -8.65
C PRO A 152 24.73 0.55 -9.05
N ILE A 153 25.65 0.73 -8.09
CA ILE A 153 27.08 0.84 -8.41
C ILE A 153 27.61 -0.45 -9.03
N ILE A 154 27.31 -1.61 -8.44
CA ILE A 154 27.68 -2.92 -8.98
C ILE A 154 27.03 -3.12 -10.37
N THR A 155 25.75 -2.80 -10.51
CA THR A 155 25.02 -2.90 -11.79
C THR A 155 25.68 -2.04 -12.87
N PHE A 156 26.08 -0.82 -12.53
CA PHE A 156 26.81 0.09 -13.42
C PHE A 156 28.17 -0.50 -13.83
N ILE A 157 28.97 -0.95 -12.86
CA ILE A 157 30.30 -1.55 -13.13
C ILE A 157 30.17 -2.79 -14.02
N LEU A 158 29.25 -3.70 -13.70
CA LEU A 158 29.01 -4.89 -14.53
C LEU A 158 28.56 -4.55 -15.95
N THR A 159 27.76 -3.48 -16.09
CA THR A 159 27.36 -2.98 -17.40
C THR A 159 28.56 -2.45 -18.19
N LEU A 160 29.45 -1.69 -17.56
CA LEU A 160 30.67 -1.18 -18.21
C LEU A 160 31.63 -2.31 -18.60
N LEU A 161 31.82 -3.31 -17.73
CA LEU A 161 32.66 -4.48 -18.01
C LEU A 161 32.11 -5.32 -19.17
N SER A 162 30.78 -5.44 -19.25
CA SER A 162 30.10 -6.22 -20.28
C SER A 162 29.78 -5.40 -21.53
N TYR A 163 30.06 -4.09 -21.54
CA TYR A 163 29.62 -3.15 -22.59
C TYR A 163 30.06 -3.58 -24.00
N LYS A 164 31.27 -4.13 -24.11
CA LYS A 164 31.81 -4.63 -25.38
C LYS A 164 31.06 -5.86 -25.91
N ASN A 165 30.54 -6.69 -25.01
CA ASN A 165 29.85 -7.94 -25.35
C ASN A 165 28.38 -7.71 -25.72
N VAL A 166 27.82 -6.54 -25.40
CA VAL A 166 26.45 -6.20 -25.77
C VAL A 166 26.39 -5.93 -27.29
N PRO A 167 25.43 -6.55 -28.01
CA PRO A 167 25.24 -6.31 -29.44
C PRO A 167 25.07 -4.83 -29.78
N GLU A 168 25.41 -4.43 -31.01
CA GLU A 168 25.20 -3.04 -31.47
C GLU A 168 23.73 -2.63 -31.40
N LEU A 169 22.81 -3.55 -31.67
CA LEU A 169 21.38 -3.35 -31.48
C LEU A 169 20.91 -4.17 -30.28
N PHE A 170 20.44 -3.53 -29.22
CA PHE A 170 19.98 -4.21 -28.02
C PHE A 170 18.52 -3.86 -27.69
N PRO A 171 17.77 -4.81 -27.09
CA PRO A 171 16.37 -4.60 -26.75
C PRO A 171 16.22 -3.69 -25.53
N ILE A 172 15.28 -2.75 -25.61
CA ILE A 172 14.85 -1.88 -24.51
C ILE A 172 13.42 -2.15 -24.06
N HIS A 173 12.67 -2.94 -24.83
CA HIS A 173 11.32 -3.38 -24.51
C HIS A 173 11.09 -4.78 -25.06
N TYR A 174 10.23 -5.54 -24.38
CA TYR A 174 9.79 -6.86 -24.79
C TYR A 174 8.28 -6.88 -24.79
N ASN A 175 7.69 -7.43 -25.84
CA ASN A 175 6.25 -7.57 -25.98
C ASN A 175 5.68 -8.67 -25.08
N ALA A 176 4.36 -8.83 -25.19
CA ALA A 176 3.58 -9.82 -24.50
C ALA A 176 4.06 -11.27 -24.66
N GLN A 177 4.84 -11.62 -25.68
CA GLN A 177 5.35 -12.98 -25.90
C GLN A 177 6.79 -13.14 -25.41
N GLY A 178 7.40 -12.09 -24.86
CA GLY A 178 8.81 -12.06 -24.51
C GLY A 178 9.73 -11.87 -25.70
N VAL A 179 9.18 -11.40 -26.82
CA VAL A 179 9.92 -11.07 -28.02
C VAL A 179 10.24 -9.58 -27.95
N ALA A 180 11.50 -9.23 -28.18
CA ALA A 180 11.89 -7.83 -28.21
C ALA A 180 11.22 -7.09 -29.37
N ASP A 181 10.56 -5.97 -29.08
CA ASP A 181 9.77 -5.16 -30.02
C ASP A 181 10.19 -3.68 -30.05
N SER A 182 11.07 -3.25 -29.14
CA SER A 182 11.75 -1.95 -29.22
C SER A 182 13.24 -2.10 -28.94
N PHE A 183 14.04 -1.43 -29.76
CA PHE A 183 15.49 -1.53 -29.75
C PHE A 183 16.15 -0.15 -29.77
N VAL A 184 17.39 -0.11 -29.30
CA VAL A 184 18.25 1.08 -29.37
C VAL A 184 19.63 0.65 -29.84
N GLU A 185 20.25 1.49 -30.67
CA GLU A 185 21.64 1.33 -31.09
C GLU A 185 22.57 1.72 -29.93
N LYS A 186 23.59 0.90 -29.69
CA LYS A 186 24.61 1.09 -28.65
C LYS A 186 25.50 2.31 -28.93
N SER A 187 25.65 2.69 -30.19
CA SER A 187 26.43 3.87 -30.59
C SER A 187 25.81 5.18 -30.09
N GLY A 188 26.67 6.05 -29.57
CA GLY A 188 26.29 7.39 -29.11
C GLY A 188 25.68 7.44 -27.71
N PHE A 189 25.31 8.65 -27.30
CA PHE A 189 24.82 8.91 -25.94
C PHE A 189 23.53 8.17 -25.61
N ARG A 190 22.62 8.01 -26.59
CA ARG A 190 21.34 7.34 -26.39
C ARG A 190 21.53 5.87 -26.00
N GLY A 191 22.37 5.14 -26.71
CA GLY A 191 22.71 3.75 -26.39
C GLY A 191 23.33 3.63 -25.00
N PHE A 192 24.34 4.44 -24.70
CA PHE A 192 24.96 4.49 -23.38
C PHE A 192 23.96 4.83 -22.26
N PHE A 193 23.06 5.79 -22.51
CA PHE A 193 22.04 6.20 -21.54
C PHE A 193 21.10 5.05 -21.22
N TYR A 194 20.49 4.40 -22.23
CA TYR A 194 19.56 3.31 -22.00
C TYR A 194 20.23 2.07 -21.41
N LEU A 195 21.46 1.77 -21.83
CA LEU A 195 22.17 0.58 -21.37
C LEU A 195 22.77 0.77 -19.98
N ALA A 196 23.45 1.88 -19.70
CA ALA A 196 24.25 2.06 -18.49
C ALA A 196 23.62 3.01 -17.45
N LEU A 197 23.03 4.13 -17.86
CA LEU A 197 22.56 5.15 -16.92
C LEU A 197 21.13 4.92 -16.46
N PHE A 198 20.21 4.58 -17.37
CA PHE A 198 18.79 4.49 -17.08
C PHE A 198 18.44 3.45 -16.00
N PRO A 199 18.95 2.19 -16.04
CA PRO A 199 18.68 1.21 -14.99
C PRO A 199 19.18 1.68 -13.61
N VAL A 200 20.37 2.29 -13.59
CA VAL A 200 21.00 2.83 -12.38
C VAL A 200 20.18 3.99 -11.82
N LEU A 201 19.74 4.92 -12.67
CA LEU A 201 18.92 6.07 -12.27
C LEU A 201 17.57 5.61 -11.70
N ILE A 202 16.94 4.59 -12.30
CA ILE A 202 15.69 4.00 -11.78
C ILE A 202 15.94 3.36 -10.40
N GLN A 203 17.00 2.56 -10.25
CA GLN A 203 17.34 1.94 -8.96
C GLN A 203 17.62 3.00 -7.87
N VAL A 204 18.43 4.01 -8.17
CA VAL A 204 18.71 5.12 -7.24
C VAL A 204 17.44 5.90 -6.92
N GLY A 205 16.62 6.20 -7.93
CA GLY A 205 15.33 6.87 -7.77
C GLY A 205 14.39 6.10 -6.84
N MET A 206 14.28 4.77 -7.01
CA MET A 206 13.47 3.90 -6.15
C MET A 206 13.99 3.87 -4.71
N ILE A 207 15.31 3.78 -4.50
CA ILE A 207 15.92 3.84 -3.17
C ILE A 207 15.58 5.16 -2.48
N LEU A 208 15.74 6.29 -3.18
CA LEU A 208 15.45 7.62 -2.64
C LEU A 208 13.96 7.81 -2.36
N PHE A 209 13.10 7.34 -3.26
CA PHE A 209 11.64 7.40 -3.11
C PHE A 209 11.18 6.59 -1.89
N LEU A 210 11.60 5.33 -1.76
CA LEU A 210 11.21 4.48 -0.63
C LEU A 210 11.85 4.93 0.69
N LEU A 211 13.05 5.52 0.64
CA LEU A 211 13.63 6.21 1.79
C LEU A 211 12.76 7.40 2.23
N ALA A 212 12.26 8.21 1.29
CA ALA A 212 11.35 9.30 1.59
C ALA A 212 10.07 8.75 2.22
N MET A 213 9.44 7.74 1.61
CA MET A 213 8.24 7.07 2.15
C MET A 213 8.47 6.52 3.56
N ASN A 214 9.62 5.91 3.83
CA ASN A 214 9.99 5.44 5.16
C ASN A 214 10.10 6.60 6.18
N LYS A 215 10.72 7.72 5.80
CA LYS A 215 10.76 8.93 6.65
C LYS A 215 9.35 9.43 6.96
N PHE A 216 8.46 9.46 5.96
CA PHE A 216 7.06 9.83 6.17
C PHE A 216 6.35 8.86 7.11
N ALA A 217 6.49 7.55 6.90
CA ALA A 217 5.85 6.53 7.74
C ALA A 217 6.31 6.58 9.22
N VAL A 218 7.61 6.84 9.46
CA VAL A 218 8.16 6.91 10.83
C VAL A 218 7.80 8.23 11.51
N ASN A 219 7.88 9.36 10.81
CA ASN A 219 7.71 10.70 11.39
C ASN A 219 6.29 11.24 11.32
N GLY A 220 5.41 10.61 10.53
CA GLY A 220 4.07 11.10 10.35
C GLY A 220 3.23 11.03 11.63
N LYS A 221 2.18 11.85 11.64
CA LYS A 221 1.22 12.00 12.75
C LYS A 221 0.59 10.65 13.10
N SER A 222 0.70 10.26 14.36
CA SER A 222 0.04 9.06 14.88
C SER A 222 -1.34 9.40 15.43
N GLU A 223 -2.34 8.57 15.18
CA GLU A 223 -3.66 8.72 15.80
C GLU A 223 -3.61 8.25 17.26
N ILE A 224 -4.07 9.12 18.17
CA ILE A 224 -4.17 8.87 19.62
C ILE A 224 -5.65 8.79 19.99
N ASN A 225 -6.26 7.63 19.78
CA ASN A 225 -7.67 7.36 20.03
C ASN A 225 -7.93 5.85 20.14
N GLY A 226 -8.99 5.44 20.85
CA GLY A 226 -9.46 4.06 20.95
C GLY A 226 -8.59 3.13 21.81
N GLY A 227 -7.88 3.67 22.80
CA GLY A 227 -7.00 2.92 23.69
C GLY A 227 -6.35 3.82 24.74
N THR A 228 -5.54 3.24 25.63
CA THR A 228 -4.81 4.05 26.62
C THR A 228 -3.56 4.68 26.00
N LEU A 229 -3.03 5.75 26.60
CA LEU A 229 -1.85 6.45 26.07
C LEU A 229 -0.64 5.51 25.92
N GLU A 230 -0.39 4.68 26.93
CA GLU A 230 0.74 3.75 26.94
C GLU A 230 0.55 2.58 25.97
N GLU A 231 -0.68 2.06 25.85
CA GLU A 231 -1.03 1.07 24.85
C GLU A 231 -0.73 1.62 23.44
N ILE A 232 -1.28 2.79 23.11
CA ILE A 232 -1.12 3.43 21.80
C ILE A 232 0.35 3.70 21.50
N LYS A 233 1.12 4.28 22.45
CA LYS A 233 2.55 4.56 22.25
C LYS A 233 3.33 3.30 21.86
N LYS A 234 3.13 2.20 22.59
CA LYS A 234 3.83 0.94 22.34
C LYS A 234 3.37 0.29 21.03
N GLN A 235 2.07 0.24 20.75
CA GLN A 235 1.51 -0.26 19.50
C GLN A 235 2.08 0.49 18.29
N ARG A 236 2.07 1.83 18.33
CA ARG A 236 2.61 2.69 17.27
C ARG A 236 4.10 2.51 17.09
N ARG A 237 4.86 2.35 18.18
CA ARG A 237 6.31 2.06 18.11
C ARG A 237 6.55 0.76 17.36
N ILE A 238 5.84 -0.30 17.73
CA ILE A 238 5.99 -1.60 17.09
C ILE A 238 5.56 -1.53 15.61
N PHE A 239 4.39 -0.95 15.32
CA PHE A 239 3.88 -0.78 13.96
C PHE A 239 4.83 0.02 13.04
N LYS A 240 5.35 1.15 13.52
CA LYS A 240 6.31 1.97 12.77
C LYS A 240 7.62 1.22 12.51
N ARG A 241 8.12 0.43 13.48
CA ARG A 241 9.32 -0.41 13.29
C ARG A 241 9.10 -1.45 12.20
N PHE A 242 7.98 -2.17 12.26
CA PHE A 242 7.66 -3.20 11.27
C PHE A 242 7.51 -2.60 9.87
N ASN A 243 6.73 -1.53 9.71
CA ASN A 243 6.59 -0.86 8.41
C ASN A 243 7.93 -0.36 7.87
N SER A 244 8.79 0.16 8.74
CA SER A 244 10.10 0.67 8.34
C SER A 244 11.06 -0.43 7.87
N ILE A 245 11.07 -1.58 8.56
CA ILE A 245 11.84 -2.76 8.14
C ILE A 245 11.25 -3.32 6.84
N PHE A 246 9.94 -3.43 6.74
CA PHE A 246 9.26 -3.97 5.57
C PHE A 246 9.51 -3.12 4.32
N LEU A 247 9.43 -1.78 4.43
CA LEU A 247 9.80 -0.87 3.34
C LEU A 247 11.27 -1.00 2.93
N PHE A 248 12.18 -1.25 3.87
CA PHE A 248 13.58 -1.47 3.56
C PHE A 248 13.78 -2.79 2.78
N ILE A 249 13.10 -3.86 3.19
CA ILE A 249 13.11 -5.16 2.47
C ILE A 249 12.56 -4.98 1.04
N ILE A 250 11.42 -4.29 0.87
CA ILE A 250 10.87 -3.99 -0.46
C ILE A 250 11.86 -3.17 -1.29
N THR A 251 12.56 -2.21 -0.68
CA THR A 251 13.56 -1.40 -1.39
C THR A 251 14.70 -2.27 -1.92
N LEU A 252 15.22 -3.16 -1.07
CA LEU A 252 16.25 -4.12 -1.47
C LEU A 252 15.75 -5.04 -2.58
N GLU A 253 14.57 -5.65 -2.39
CA GLU A 253 13.92 -6.54 -3.35
C GLU A 253 13.77 -5.89 -4.72
N ILE A 254 13.11 -4.73 -4.79
CA ILE A 254 12.89 -4.01 -6.05
C ILE A 254 14.21 -3.67 -6.74
N THR A 255 15.22 -3.22 -5.98
CA THR A 255 16.53 -2.88 -6.56
C THR A 255 17.21 -4.10 -7.19
N ILE A 256 17.12 -5.26 -6.53
CA ILE A 256 17.62 -6.54 -7.07
C ILE A 256 16.83 -6.98 -8.30
N LEU A 257 15.50 -6.93 -8.26
CA LEU A 257 14.65 -7.31 -9.39
C LEU A 257 14.97 -6.47 -10.64
N PHE A 258 15.16 -5.16 -10.49
CA PHE A 258 15.62 -4.31 -11.60
C PHE A 258 17.02 -4.67 -12.10
N ALA A 259 17.94 -5.11 -11.23
CA ALA A 259 19.26 -5.59 -11.66
C ALA A 259 19.15 -6.90 -12.46
N LEU A 260 18.25 -7.81 -12.08
CA LEU A 260 18.02 -9.07 -12.81
C LEU A 260 17.46 -8.83 -14.23
N ILE A 261 16.59 -7.82 -14.38
CA ILE A 261 16.10 -7.41 -15.71
C ILE A 261 17.28 -6.92 -16.57
N GLN A 262 18.18 -6.12 -16.02
CA GLN A 262 19.37 -5.64 -16.75
C GLN A 262 20.27 -6.80 -17.20
N PHE A 263 20.39 -7.86 -16.42
CA PHE A 263 21.18 -9.06 -16.77
C PHE A 263 20.63 -9.83 -17.97
N CYS A 264 19.35 -9.67 -18.30
CA CYS A 264 18.81 -10.18 -19.56
C CYS A 264 19.50 -9.53 -20.77
N THR A 265 19.68 -8.21 -20.73
CA THR A 265 20.35 -7.46 -21.79
C THR A 265 21.87 -7.68 -21.81
N LEU A 266 22.51 -7.78 -20.64
CA LEU A 266 23.98 -7.93 -20.56
C LEU A 266 24.49 -9.33 -20.90
N TYR A 267 23.77 -10.37 -20.46
CA TYR A 267 24.24 -11.75 -20.51
C TYR A 267 23.32 -12.68 -21.32
N GLY A 268 22.29 -12.13 -21.97
CA GLY A 268 21.33 -12.92 -22.74
C GLY A 268 20.46 -13.85 -21.88
N TRP A 269 20.24 -13.51 -20.60
CA TRP A 269 19.39 -14.33 -19.74
C TRP A 269 17.95 -14.36 -20.26
N SER A 270 17.30 -15.51 -20.06
CA SER A 270 15.90 -15.68 -20.45
C SER A 270 14.99 -14.78 -19.62
N ILE A 271 14.41 -13.77 -20.25
CA ILE A 271 13.45 -12.84 -19.63
C ILE A 271 12.24 -13.58 -19.01
N ASN A 272 11.81 -14.69 -19.63
CA ASN A 272 10.74 -15.53 -19.09
C ASN A 272 11.11 -16.11 -17.72
N LYS A 273 12.33 -16.61 -17.56
CA LYS A 273 12.81 -17.17 -16.28
C LYS A 273 12.93 -16.06 -15.22
N VAL A 274 13.49 -14.91 -15.58
CA VAL A 274 13.62 -13.76 -14.67
C VAL A 274 12.24 -13.27 -14.20
N ASN A 275 11.26 -13.21 -15.10
CA ASN A 275 9.90 -12.83 -14.75
C ASN A 275 9.22 -13.82 -13.80
N ILE A 276 9.36 -15.13 -14.02
CA ILE A 276 8.82 -16.15 -13.11
C ILE A 276 9.42 -16.01 -11.71
N ILE A 277 10.75 -15.83 -11.61
CA ILE A 277 11.44 -15.59 -10.34
C ILE A 277 10.91 -14.31 -9.68
N SER A 278 10.83 -13.21 -10.44
CA SER A 278 10.36 -11.92 -9.94
C SER A 278 8.92 -11.99 -9.40
N LEU A 279 8.02 -12.62 -10.15
CA LEU A 279 6.62 -12.83 -9.74
C LEU A 279 6.52 -13.70 -8.49
N THR A 280 7.34 -14.74 -8.38
CA THR A 280 7.37 -15.61 -7.20
C THR A 280 7.80 -14.83 -5.95
N VAL A 281 8.86 -14.01 -6.07
CA VAL A 281 9.35 -13.17 -4.97
C VAL A 281 8.27 -12.16 -4.54
N ILE A 282 7.66 -11.44 -5.51
CA ILE A 282 6.57 -10.49 -5.24
C ILE A 282 5.40 -11.19 -4.54
N PHE A 283 5.01 -12.38 -5.00
CA PHE A 283 3.91 -13.14 -4.41
C PHE A 283 4.20 -13.50 -2.95
N ILE A 284 5.42 -13.98 -2.64
CA ILE A 284 5.85 -14.27 -1.28
C ILE A 284 5.80 -13.01 -0.42
N THR A 285 6.33 -11.89 -0.92
CA THR A 285 6.32 -10.60 -0.21
C THR A 285 4.91 -10.11 0.08
N VAL A 286 3.97 -10.27 -0.85
CA VAL A 286 2.55 -9.96 -0.62
C VAL A 286 1.96 -10.86 0.47
N ILE A 287 2.19 -12.17 0.45
CA ILE A 287 1.68 -13.07 1.48
C ILE A 287 2.24 -12.71 2.86
N VAL A 288 3.54 -12.42 2.95
CA VAL A 288 4.19 -11.94 4.17
C VAL A 288 3.54 -10.64 4.65
N PHE A 289 3.29 -9.68 3.75
CA PHE A 289 2.59 -8.44 4.08
C PHE A 289 1.20 -8.69 4.64
N LEU A 290 0.38 -9.55 4.01
CA LEU A 290 -0.97 -9.86 4.46
C LEU A 290 -0.98 -10.52 5.84
N VAL A 291 -0.06 -11.47 6.09
CA VAL A 291 0.08 -12.15 7.38
C VAL A 291 0.52 -11.18 8.49
N ILE A 292 1.51 -10.33 8.23
CA ILE A 292 1.97 -9.33 9.19
C ILE A 292 0.86 -8.32 9.47
N SER A 293 0.20 -7.83 8.42
CA SER A 293 -0.96 -6.94 8.49
C SER A 293 -2.08 -7.51 9.36
N TYR A 294 -2.39 -8.80 9.19
CA TYR A 294 -3.37 -9.51 10.03
C TYR A 294 -2.98 -9.53 11.51
N LYS A 295 -1.69 -9.79 11.78
CA LYS A 295 -1.17 -9.98 13.15
C LYS A 295 -1.03 -8.65 13.89
N ILE A 296 -0.67 -7.58 13.18
CA ILE A 296 -0.37 -6.27 13.78
C ILE A 296 -1.57 -5.33 13.72
N GLY A 297 -2.30 -5.31 12.58
CA GLY A 297 -3.38 -4.35 12.32
C GLY A 297 -2.88 -2.92 12.11
N GLN A 298 -3.75 -2.04 11.62
CA GLN A 298 -3.42 -0.62 11.47
C GLN A 298 -3.04 -0.02 12.82
N GLY A 299 -1.86 0.60 12.89
CA GLY A 299 -1.38 1.21 14.11
C GLY A 299 -0.89 0.28 15.20
N GLY A 300 -0.89 -1.04 14.96
CA GLY A 300 -0.58 -2.02 15.99
C GLY A 300 -1.78 -2.44 16.84
N LYS A 301 -3.02 -2.14 16.42
CA LYS A 301 -4.27 -2.48 17.15
C LYS A 301 -4.31 -3.89 17.71
N ASN A 302 -3.84 -4.88 16.95
CA ASN A 302 -3.95 -6.29 17.32
C ASN A 302 -2.90 -6.73 18.34
N ILE A 303 -1.94 -5.86 18.68
CA ILE A 303 -0.95 -6.11 19.73
C ILE A 303 -1.60 -5.84 21.08
N LYS A 304 -1.81 -6.92 21.85
CA LYS A 304 -2.41 -6.86 23.19
C LYS A 304 -1.38 -6.36 24.20
N ILE A 305 -1.70 -5.25 24.86
CA ILE A 305 -0.92 -4.68 25.95
C ILE A 305 -1.87 -4.55 27.14
N LYS A 306 -1.58 -5.21 28.26
CA LYS A 306 -2.43 -5.16 29.44
C LYS A 306 -2.08 -3.93 30.29
N LYS A 307 -2.95 -2.92 30.32
CA LYS A 307 -2.96 -1.85 31.33
C LYS A 307 -4.38 -1.33 31.58
N ILE A 308 -4.65 -0.90 32.81
CA ILE A 308 -5.95 -0.42 33.31
C ILE A 308 -5.89 1.11 33.41
N ASP A 309 -5.45 1.78 32.35
CA ASP A 309 -5.54 3.24 32.28
C ASP A 309 -6.87 3.60 31.57
N GLU A 310 -7.35 4.84 31.75
CA GLU A 310 -8.54 5.31 31.05
C GLU A 310 -8.33 5.35 29.52
N GLU A 311 -9.37 4.94 28.78
CA GLU A 311 -9.39 5.03 27.33
C GLU A 311 -9.35 6.50 26.88
N ILE A 312 -8.45 6.83 25.95
CA ILE A 312 -8.55 8.07 25.19
C ILE A 312 -9.57 7.85 24.08
N TYR A 313 -10.74 8.46 24.24
CA TYR A 313 -11.81 8.40 23.24
C TYR A 313 -12.18 9.80 22.79
N ARG A 314 -12.25 9.98 21.47
CA ARG A 314 -12.79 11.16 20.81
C ARG A 314 -13.69 10.72 19.67
N ASP A 315 -14.92 11.21 19.66
CA ASP A 315 -15.81 10.97 18.53
C ASP A 315 -15.42 11.86 17.36
N ASP A 316 -14.73 11.26 16.40
CA ASP A 316 -14.24 11.92 15.19
C ASP A 316 -15.05 11.56 13.93
N ASP A 317 -16.18 10.84 14.07
CA ASP A 317 -16.96 10.31 12.94
C ASP A 317 -17.37 11.37 11.92
N LYS A 318 -17.68 12.59 12.37
CA LYS A 318 -18.04 13.72 11.49
C LYS A 318 -16.97 14.12 10.47
N HIS A 319 -15.70 13.77 10.72
CA HIS A 319 -14.58 14.08 9.83
C HIS A 319 -14.27 12.94 8.85
N TRP A 320 -15.00 11.82 8.92
CA TRP A 320 -14.77 10.64 8.08
C TRP A 320 -15.98 10.39 7.20
N LEU A 321 -15.96 11.00 6.01
CA LEU A 321 -17.02 10.88 5.01
C LEU A 321 -17.12 9.41 4.55
N LEU A 322 -18.34 8.88 4.56
CA LEU A 322 -18.61 7.46 4.25
C LEU A 322 -17.82 6.48 5.13
N GLY A 323 -17.36 6.92 6.31
CA GLY A 323 -16.55 6.12 7.24
C GLY A 323 -15.11 5.90 6.81
N ASN A 324 -14.71 6.38 5.63
CA ASN A 324 -13.41 6.04 5.03
C ASN A 324 -12.58 7.26 4.62
N PHE A 325 -13.19 8.31 4.08
CA PHE A 325 -12.46 9.46 3.52
C PHE A 325 -12.34 10.60 4.54
N TYR A 326 -11.11 11.01 4.85
CA TYR A 326 -10.89 12.08 5.83
C TYR A 326 -11.11 13.48 5.24
N TYR A 327 -11.95 14.29 5.90
CA TYR A 327 -12.19 15.68 5.56
C TYR A 327 -12.18 16.57 6.80
N ASN A 328 -11.11 17.35 6.97
CA ASN A 328 -11.04 18.37 8.01
C ASN A 328 -10.21 19.57 7.57
N LYS A 329 -10.88 20.68 7.23
CA LYS A 329 -10.22 21.96 6.85
C LYS A 329 -9.36 22.55 7.97
N ASN A 330 -9.67 22.22 9.23
CA ASN A 330 -8.96 22.75 10.40
C ASN A 330 -7.74 21.89 10.79
N ASP A 331 -7.55 20.72 10.17
CA ASP A 331 -6.35 19.91 10.37
C ASP A 331 -5.32 20.26 9.28
N PRO A 332 -4.17 20.87 9.61
CA PRO A 332 -3.15 21.22 8.61
C PRO A 332 -2.43 20.00 8.04
N SER A 333 -2.67 18.79 8.57
CA SER A 333 -2.05 17.57 8.08
C SER A 333 -2.52 17.27 6.66
N ILE A 334 -1.56 17.02 5.76
CA ILE A 334 -1.82 16.55 4.38
C ILE A 334 -2.24 15.07 4.40
N PHE A 335 -1.53 14.27 5.20
CA PHE A 335 -1.80 12.84 5.35
C PHE A 335 -2.18 12.54 6.80
N VAL A 336 -3.15 11.64 6.96
CA VAL A 336 -3.58 11.08 8.24
C VAL A 336 -3.50 9.57 8.16
N GLU A 337 -3.50 8.89 9.30
CA GLU A 337 -3.57 7.43 9.28
C GLU A 337 -4.95 6.98 8.78
N LYS A 338 -4.99 5.90 7.98
CA LYS A 338 -6.26 5.32 7.55
C LYS A 338 -7.14 4.95 8.73
N ARG A 339 -8.43 5.28 8.63
CA ARG A 339 -9.49 4.82 9.55
C ARG A 339 -9.79 3.34 9.29
N ILE A 340 -10.15 3.02 8.05
CA ILE A 340 -10.41 1.66 7.58
C ILE A 340 -9.20 1.10 6.84
N GLY A 341 -8.79 -0.12 7.20
CA GLY A 341 -7.64 -0.79 6.59
C GLY A 341 -6.29 -0.19 7.00
N ILE A 342 -5.24 -0.59 6.28
CA ILE A 342 -3.85 -0.26 6.62
C ILE A 342 -3.31 0.85 5.71
N GLY A 343 -2.58 1.80 6.32
CA GLY A 343 -1.82 2.81 5.60
C GLY A 343 -2.20 4.24 5.98
N TRP A 344 -2.11 5.13 5.01
CA TRP A 344 -2.36 6.57 5.16
C TRP A 344 -3.48 6.99 4.22
N ASP A 345 -4.25 7.98 4.64
CA ASP A 345 -5.27 8.65 3.86
C ASP A 345 -4.89 10.12 3.67
N VAL A 346 -5.47 10.74 2.66
CA VAL A 346 -5.25 12.15 2.35
C VAL A 346 -6.35 12.98 3.00
N ASN A 347 -5.96 14.07 3.66
CA ASN A 347 -6.95 15.03 4.15
C ASN A 347 -7.51 15.84 2.98
N LEU A 348 -8.72 15.52 2.57
CA LEU A 348 -9.44 16.21 1.48
C LEU A 348 -9.86 17.64 1.85
N GLY A 349 -9.77 18.01 3.13
CA GLY A 349 -9.94 19.39 3.60
C GLY A 349 -8.71 20.27 3.40
N ASN A 350 -7.54 19.67 3.09
CA ASN A 350 -6.29 20.38 2.84
C ASN A 350 -6.10 20.61 1.32
N PRO A 351 -5.83 21.83 0.83
CA PRO A 351 -5.66 22.10 -0.61
C PRO A 351 -4.56 21.26 -1.28
N ILE A 352 -3.41 21.09 -0.61
CA ILE A 352 -2.30 20.27 -1.12
C ILE A 352 -2.70 18.80 -1.13
N GLY A 353 -3.38 18.34 -0.08
CA GLY A 353 -3.94 16.99 -0.03
C GLY A 353 -4.89 16.74 -1.20
N MET A 354 -5.82 17.64 -1.45
CA MET A 354 -6.77 17.54 -2.56
C MET A 354 -6.07 17.45 -3.93
N ILE A 355 -5.02 18.25 -4.17
CA ILE A 355 -4.21 18.15 -5.40
C ILE A 355 -3.54 16.77 -5.50
N ILE A 356 -2.90 16.30 -4.41
CA ILE A 356 -2.25 14.98 -4.36
C ILE A 356 -3.24 13.85 -4.68
N MET A 357 -4.50 13.99 -4.28
CA MET A 357 -5.53 12.97 -4.53
C MET A 357 -6.08 13.03 -5.97
N ILE A 358 -6.39 14.23 -6.48
CA ILE A 358 -7.10 14.40 -7.75
C ILE A 358 -6.15 14.31 -8.95
N LEU A 359 -4.95 14.88 -8.86
CA LEU A 359 -4.02 14.97 -10.00
C LEU A 359 -3.65 13.59 -10.58
N PRO A 360 -3.29 12.57 -9.78
CA PRO A 360 -2.98 11.24 -10.32
C PRO A 360 -4.17 10.60 -11.05
N ILE A 361 -5.40 10.81 -10.55
CA ILE A 361 -6.62 10.29 -11.18
C ILE A 361 -6.81 10.93 -12.56
N ILE A 362 -6.67 12.26 -12.65
CA ILE A 362 -6.75 12.98 -13.93
C ILE A 362 -5.69 12.46 -14.92
N LEU A 363 -4.44 12.29 -14.46
CA LEU A 363 -3.36 11.78 -15.31
C LEU A 363 -3.65 10.38 -15.84
N VAL A 364 -4.18 9.49 -14.99
CA VAL A 364 -4.58 8.14 -15.41
C VAL A 364 -5.73 8.18 -16.42
N LEU A 365 -6.76 9.02 -16.20
CA LEU A 365 -7.86 9.17 -17.14
C LEU A 365 -7.39 9.70 -18.51
N VAL A 366 -6.52 10.71 -18.51
CA VAL A 366 -5.90 11.23 -19.74
C VAL A 366 -5.09 10.14 -20.44
N ALA A 367 -4.31 9.35 -19.69
CA ALA A 367 -3.55 8.23 -20.26
C ALA A 367 -4.47 7.18 -20.90
N ILE A 368 -5.56 6.79 -20.24
CA ILE A 368 -6.55 5.84 -20.78
C ILE A 368 -7.16 6.37 -22.08
N ILE A 369 -7.56 7.63 -22.13
CA ILE A 369 -8.11 8.26 -23.34
C ILE A 369 -7.08 8.25 -24.47
N CYS A 370 -5.83 8.66 -24.19
CA CYS A 370 -4.75 8.66 -25.17
C CYS A 370 -4.43 7.26 -25.70
N LEU A 371 -4.41 6.24 -24.84
CA LEU A 371 -4.18 4.85 -25.24
C LEU A 371 -5.34 4.32 -26.08
N SER A 372 -6.58 4.61 -25.66
CA SER A 372 -7.79 4.22 -26.40
C SER A 372 -7.83 4.82 -27.80
N ILE A 373 -7.47 6.11 -27.95
CA ILE A 373 -7.37 6.78 -29.26
C ILE A 373 -6.29 6.11 -30.13
N ARG A 374 -5.22 5.59 -29.53
CA ARG A 374 -4.14 4.87 -30.23
C ARG A 374 -4.43 3.40 -30.51
N GLY A 375 -5.58 2.87 -30.06
CA GLY A 375 -5.95 1.47 -30.28
C GLY A 375 -5.16 0.44 -29.46
N ILE A 376 -4.55 0.87 -28.35
CA ILE A 376 -3.79 0.05 -27.38
C ILE A 376 -4.60 -0.02 -26.08
#